data_AF-R5BDW9-F1
#
_entry.id   AF-R5BDW9-F1
#
_cell.length_a   1.000
_cell.length_b   1.000
_cell.length_c   1.000
_cell.angle_alpha   90.00
_cell.angle_beta   90.00
_cell.angle_gamma   90.00
#
_symmetry.space_group_name_H-M   'P 1'
#
loop_
_entity.id
_entity.type
_entity.pdbx_description
1 polymer ?
#
loop_
_entity_poly.entity_id
_entity_poly.type
_entity_poly.pdbx_seq_one_letter_code
_entity_poly.pdbx_strand_id
1 'polypeptide(L)' 'MKFTDVMTTKEAAEVWGLSQVSVKHLCTGIQGRPPRLIIDVECRKSGGTWLVTKAGMTRLYGEPEE' A
#
# COMPACT_ATOMS: atom_id res chain seq x y z
N MET A 1 6.27 -11.95 -10.29
CA MET A 1 5.33 -10.85 -10.01
C MET A 1 4.22 -10.90 -11.06
N LYS A 2 2.97 -10.99 -10.62
CA LYS A 2 1.77 -10.90 -11.45
C LYS A 2 1.19 -9.49 -11.32
N PHE A 3 0.37 -9.07 -12.27
CA PHE A 3 -0.31 -7.78 -12.18
C PHE A 3 -1.19 -7.67 -10.92
N THR A 4 -1.77 -8.79 -10.49
CA THR A 4 -2.55 -8.92 -9.24
C THR A 4 -1.74 -8.68 -7.96
N ASP A 5 -0.40 -8.66 -8.05
CA ASP A 5 0.46 -8.33 -6.91
C ASP A 5 0.58 -6.80 -6.72
N VAL A 6 -0.02 -5.99 -7.60
CA VAL A 6 -0.11 -4.54 -7.49
C VAL A 6 -1.58 -4.14 -7.40
N MET A 7 -1.88 -3.23 -6.47
CA MET A 7 -3.23 -2.75 -6.24
C MET A 7 -3.23 -1.28 -5.87
N THR A 8 -4.35 -0.62 -6.08
CA THR A 8 -4.61 0.73 -5.59
C THR A 8 -4.67 0.74 -4.07
N THR A 9 -4.49 1.92 -3.45
CA THR A 9 -4.69 2.07 -2.00
C THR A 9 -6.11 1.75 -1.54
N LYS A 10 -7.11 1.80 -2.43
CA LYS A 10 -8.49 1.43 -2.12
C LYS A 10 -8.64 -0.09 -2.05
N GLU A 11 -8.17 -0.81 -3.05
CA GLU A 11 -8.19 -2.28 -3.07
C GLU A 11 -7.40 -2.85 -1.88
N ALA A 12 -6.21 -2.32 -1.59
CA ALA A 12 -5.44 -2.72 -0.40
C ALA A 12 -6.17 -2.41 0.92
N ALA A 13 -6.93 -1.32 0.97
CA ALA A 13 -7.71 -0.99 2.15
C ALA A 13 -8.84 -2.02 2.38
N GLU A 14 -9.50 -2.45 1.31
CA GLU A 14 -10.55 -3.48 1.36
C GLU A 14 -9.96 -4.84 1.78
N VAL A 15 -8.82 -5.24 1.20
CA VAL A 15 -8.18 -6.53 1.46
C VAL A 15 -7.66 -6.68 2.91
N TRP A 16 -7.15 -5.60 3.52
CA TRP A 16 -6.62 -5.64 4.90
C TRP A 16 -7.54 -4.98 5.94
N GLY A 17 -8.78 -4.64 5.58
CA GLY A 17 -9.72 -3.97 6.51
C GLY A 17 -9.22 -2.62 7.04
N LEU A 18 -8.45 -1.88 6.24
CA LEU A 18 -7.89 -0.59 6.58
C LEU A 18 -8.70 0.56 5.95
N SER A 19 -8.38 1.81 6.33
CA SER A 19 -8.86 2.97 5.57
C SER A 19 -7.93 3.26 4.38
N GLN A 20 -8.50 3.71 3.25
CA GLN A 20 -7.70 4.13 2.08
C GLN A 20 -6.66 5.21 2.43
N VAL A 21 -7.01 6.13 3.33
CA VAL A 21 -6.11 7.19 3.80
C VAL A 21 -4.95 6.59 4.59
N SER A 22 -5.21 5.61 5.45
CA SER A 22 -4.16 4.90 6.20
C SER A 22 -3.16 4.23 5.25
N VAL A 23 -3.65 3.53 4.21
CA VAL A 23 -2.76 2.90 3.22
C VAL A 23 -1.96 3.94 2.42
N LYS A 24 -2.60 5.05 2.03
CA LYS A 24 -1.91 6.17 1.38
C LYS A 24 -0.79 6.75 2.25
N HIS A 25 -1.00 6.89 3.55
CA HIS A 25 0.03 7.36 4.49
C HIS A 25 1.22 6.41 4.61
N LEU A 26 1.06 5.12 4.30
CA LEU A 26 2.21 4.21 4.19
C LEU A 26 3.14 4.63 3.04
N CYS A 27 2.59 5.23 1.99
CA CYS A 27 3.34 5.72 0.83
C CYS A 27 3.89 7.13 1.05
N THR A 28 3.14 8.02 1.73
CA THR A 28 3.53 9.44 1.85
C THR A 28 4.21 9.79 3.17
N GLY A 29 4.11 8.92 4.18
CA GLY A 29 4.37 9.31 5.57
C GLY A 29 3.22 10.10 6.18
N ILE A 30 3.32 10.36 7.49
CA ILE A 30 2.35 11.14 8.27
C ILE A 30 3.04 11.85 9.44
N GLN A 31 2.76 13.14 9.65
CA GLN A 31 3.20 13.92 10.83
C GLN A 31 4.69 13.71 11.20
N GLY A 32 5.60 13.94 10.24
CA GLY A 32 7.04 13.80 10.47
C GLY A 32 7.57 12.36 10.49
N ARG A 33 6.69 11.35 10.37
CA ARG A 33 7.11 9.96 10.14
C ARG A 33 7.30 9.71 8.65
N PRO A 34 8.42 9.10 8.24
CA PRO A 34 8.66 8.77 6.84
C PRO A 34 7.67 7.70 6.33
N PRO A 35 7.57 7.52 5.00
CA PRO A 35 6.86 6.39 4.40
C PRO A 35 7.28 5.05 5.01
N ARG A 36 6.32 4.13 5.16
CA ARG A 36 6.57 2.76 5.64
C ARG A 36 6.72 1.76 4.50
N LEU A 37 6.14 2.08 3.34
CA LEU A 37 6.40 1.39 2.08
C LEU A 37 7.57 2.07 1.37
N ILE A 38 8.45 1.27 0.79
CA ILE A 38 9.60 1.75 0.04
C ILE A 38 9.11 2.33 -1.30
N ILE A 39 9.36 3.61 -1.53
CA ILE A 39 9.03 4.29 -2.80
C ILE A 39 9.76 3.62 -3.96
N ASP A 40 9.09 3.47 -5.09
CA ASP A 40 9.56 2.83 -6.34
C ASP A 40 9.87 1.32 -6.24
N VAL A 41 9.71 0.72 -5.06
CA VAL A 41 9.85 -0.73 -4.85
C VAL A 41 8.53 -1.34 -4.41
N GLU A 42 7.93 -0.80 -3.36
CA GLU A 42 6.70 -1.34 -2.76
C GLU A 42 5.48 -0.44 -2.99
N CYS A 43 5.71 0.83 -3.31
CA CYS A 43 4.64 1.75 -3.71
C CYS A 43 5.13 2.81 -4.70
N ARG A 44 4.22 3.31 -5.53
CA ARG A 44 4.49 4.43 -6.45
C ARG A 44 3.23 5.20 -6.75
N LYS A 45 3.37 6.47 -7.16
CA LYS A 45 2.26 7.29 -7.65
C LYS A 45 2.06 7.08 -9.15
N SER A 46 0.85 6.69 -9.54
CA SER A 46 0.42 6.51 -10.93
C SER A 46 -0.68 7.51 -11.27
N GLY A 47 -0.31 8.64 -11.84
CA GLY A 47 -1.23 9.76 -12.03
C GLY A 47 -1.81 10.25 -10.69
N GLY A 48 -3.14 10.20 -10.56
CA GLY A 48 -3.87 10.58 -9.34
C GLY A 48 -3.88 9.51 -8.24
N THR A 49 -3.46 8.28 -8.53
CA THR A 49 -3.66 7.12 -7.65
C THR A 49 -2.33 6.58 -7.13
N TRP A 50 -2.28 6.21 -5.86
CA TRP A 50 -1.16 5.45 -5.30
C TRP A 50 -1.38 3.96 -5.53
N LEU A 51 -0.33 3.31 -6.01
CA LEU A 51 -0.25 1.87 -6.15
C LEU A 51 0.67 1.30 -5.07
N VAL A 52 0.29 0.15 -4.52
CA VAL A 52 1.04 -0.60 -3.52
C VAL A 52 1.19 -2.05 -3.98
N THR A 53 2.25 -2.69 -3.53
CA THR A 53 2.47 -4.11 -3.77
C THR A 53 1.84 -4.95 -2.66
N LYS A 54 1.29 -6.13 -3.01
CA LYS A 54 0.85 -7.14 -2.04
C LYS A 54 2.01 -7.49 -1.10
N ALA A 55 3.22 -7.68 -1.61
CA ALA A 55 4.40 -7.99 -0.81
C ALA A 55 4.69 -6.93 0.27
N GLY A 56 4.65 -5.64 -0.07
CA GLY A 56 4.83 -4.56 0.90
C GLY A 56 3.73 -4.51 1.95
N MET A 57 2.48 -4.77 1.56
CA MET A 57 1.36 -4.87 2.49
C MET A 57 1.50 -6.08 3.42
N THR A 58 1.81 -7.26 2.87
CA THR A 58 2.07 -8.48 3.64
C THR A 58 3.21 -8.31 4.64
N ARG A 59 4.29 -7.62 4.27
CA ARG A 59 5.40 -7.33 5.20
C ARG A 59 4.97 -6.46 6.38
N LEU A 60 4.03 -5.54 6.18
CA LEU A 60 3.57 -4.60 7.21
C LEU A 60 2.40 -5.13 8.05
N TYR A 61 1.52 -5.93 7.45
CA TYR A 61 0.23 -6.32 8.04
C TYR A 61 -0.02 -7.84 8.05
N GLY A 62 0.87 -8.65 7.47
CA GLY A 62 0.66 -10.11 7.31
C GLY A 62 -0.15 -10.46 6.06
N GLU A 63 -0.29 -11.76 5.79
CA GLU A 63 -1.18 -12.23 4.72
C GLU A 63 -2.62 -11.81 5.01
N PRO A 64 -3.37 -11.34 4.00
CA PRO A 64 -4.77 -11.01 4.20
C PRO A 64 -5.58 -12.28 4.49
N GLU A 65 -6.64 -12.13 5.28
CA GLU A 65 -7.59 -13.21 5.52
C GLU A 65 -8.31 -13.57 4.19
N GLU A 66 -8.46 -14.87 3.91
CA GLU A 66 -9.17 -15.39 2.73
C GLU A 66 -10.69 -15.32 2.87
#